data_AF-A0A7X7JYF2-F1
#
_entry.id   AF-A0A7X7JYF2-F1
#
_cell.length_a   1.000
_cell.length_b   1.000
_cell.length_c   1.000
_cell.angle_alpha   90.00
_cell.angle_beta   90.00
_cell.angle_gamma   90.00
#
_symmetry.space_group_name_H-M   'P 1'
#
loop_
_entity.id
_entity.type
_entity.pdbx_description
1 polymer ?
#
loop_
_entity_poly.entity_id
_entity_poly.type
_entity_poly.pdbx_seq_one_letter_code
_entity_poly.pdbx_strand_id
1 'polypeptide(L)'
;MTRRLLTPLLVALLLIGGRAASADAHDPTFPTAAGGGLRRIYAPYNLMGHESPIFWFGQVTPSLNYADVRVGYRDEYVFVHVAIIDRRLWYDTSPSPSDLTEWDSVSLYLHASPASASGLTAADYRFDGQLYWFGDDRTPYQAAYRGVGGHWSPVSFAFETRVSWSGDMVNNNVDDRGWWLLYRIPFSSLGMSAPPPEGTMWRIGVVLHDRDDQAGLERTSQVWPETLTSTNPATWGELVYGLPSPYDPPDLVYGGVTTIRHGLNGAVVTDADVGGSSNCGAPAGPGFFPTWGALNYAGKEFSNIQGLVIGDWPCLSKYYVTFPLDLIPDRQAIISATLTLYQSGHAGVGWDPGPQPSLIQVATIDRDWDEATLTWNNAPLAVEMVSRAWVDPVAVVPPPWPGVARHWDVSGAVAQAYAAGEPLRLALYSPTFDMNQGKYFYTSDVGYTGEGRPTLTVAWGQPPAELTKSVSTAAVWQGDSVDYSLSFLGTGGALALTDTLPTGAAWTGNVLLQGTASSPVYDSAHHRLTWGGSPPWGRRVIITYTMSIGVAEAQALVNAADLVDGDGRRTSAEVMVIANPTQTLLPIVFRER
;
A
#
# COMPACT_ATOMS: atom_id res chain seq x y z
N MET A 1 50.24 7.05 29.41
CA MET A 1 51.16 8.21 29.35
C MET A 1 51.72 8.22 27.93
N THR A 2 51.57 9.20 27.05
CA THR A 2 51.11 10.60 27.14
C THR A 2 50.77 11.04 25.71
N ARG A 3 49.67 11.79 25.53
CA ARG A 3 49.28 12.47 24.28
C ARG A 3 50.35 13.48 23.83
N ARG A 4 50.43 13.78 22.52
CA ARG A 4 50.19 15.13 21.97
C ARG A 4 50.25 15.19 20.43
N LEU A 5 49.24 15.85 19.87
CA LEU A 5 49.16 16.39 18.51
C LEU A 5 50.20 17.49 18.28
N LEU A 6 50.55 17.74 17.01
CA LEU A 6 50.56 19.06 16.36
C LEU A 6 51.02 18.96 14.88
N THR A 7 50.09 19.18 13.95
CA THR A 7 50.32 19.78 12.61
C THR A 7 50.36 21.32 12.77
N PRO A 8 50.96 22.14 11.88
CA PRO A 8 50.52 22.30 10.48
C PRO A 8 51.62 22.65 9.46
N LEU A 9 51.37 22.47 8.16
CA LEU A 9 52.00 23.30 7.13
C LEU A 9 51.04 23.51 5.96
N LEU A 10 50.74 24.78 5.69
CA LEU A 10 49.94 25.27 4.58
C LEU A 10 50.91 26.03 3.66
N VAL A 11 51.06 25.59 2.41
CA VAL A 11 51.60 26.43 1.32
C VAL A 11 50.81 26.12 0.06
N ALA A 12 50.09 27.14 -0.41
CA ALA A 12 49.45 27.18 -1.71
C ALA A 12 50.48 27.63 -2.76
N LEU A 13 50.48 27.02 -3.94
CA LEU A 13 50.99 27.64 -5.16
C LEU A 13 50.06 27.35 -6.33
N LEU A 14 49.47 28.44 -6.83
CA LEU A 14 48.65 28.58 -8.01
C LEU A 14 49.52 28.38 -9.28
N LEU A 15 49.05 27.57 -10.24
CA LEU A 15 49.48 27.64 -11.63
C LEU A 15 48.22 27.62 -12.52
N ILE A 16 48.03 28.74 -13.22
CA ILE A 16 46.95 29.00 -14.18
C ILE A 16 47.43 28.50 -15.56
N GLY A 17 46.57 27.79 -16.29
CA GLY A 17 46.78 27.51 -17.71
C GLY A 17 45.65 26.74 -18.39
N GLY A 18 44.76 27.48 -19.08
CA GLY A 18 44.24 27.08 -20.41
C GLY A 18 43.05 26.12 -20.53
N ARG A 19 41.86 26.71 -20.74
CA ARG A 19 40.57 26.20 -21.27
C ARG A 19 40.58 24.92 -22.14
N ALA A 20 39.59 24.05 -21.87
CA ALA A 20 38.61 23.57 -22.86
C ALA A 20 37.32 23.18 -22.13
N ALA A 21 36.18 23.66 -22.63
CA ALA A 21 34.85 23.38 -22.09
C ALA A 21 34.37 21.99 -22.54
N SER A 22 33.80 21.22 -21.62
CA SER A 22 32.87 20.13 -21.93
C SER A 22 31.72 20.21 -20.92
N ALA A 23 30.51 20.16 -21.44
CA ALA A 23 29.25 20.33 -20.71
C ALA A 23 29.10 19.30 -19.59
N ASP A 24 28.99 19.76 -18.35
CA ASP A 24 28.43 18.99 -17.25
C ASP A 24 26.95 19.32 -17.15
N ALA A 25 26.15 18.26 -17.20
CA ALA A 25 24.71 18.26 -17.11
C ALA A 25 24.24 18.96 -15.82
N HIS A 26 23.19 19.77 -15.97
CA HIS A 26 22.44 20.31 -14.85
C HIS A 26 21.93 19.16 -13.98
N ASP A 27 22.43 19.08 -12.75
CA ASP A 27 21.88 18.26 -11.68
C ASP A 27 20.79 19.09 -10.96
N PRO A 28 19.49 18.79 -11.16
CA PRO A 28 18.43 19.50 -10.47
C PRO A 28 18.35 19.00 -9.02
N THR A 29 18.75 19.84 -8.08
CA THR A 29 18.51 19.61 -6.66
C THR A 29 17.00 19.64 -6.38
N PHE A 30 16.39 18.46 -6.24
CA PHE A 30 15.00 18.31 -5.82
C PHE A 30 14.81 18.78 -4.35
N PRO A 31 13.68 19.45 -4.02
CA PRO A 31 13.28 19.57 -2.62
C PRO A 31 13.04 18.15 -2.07
N THR A 32 13.79 17.81 -1.03
CA THR A 32 13.72 16.52 -0.35
C THR A 32 12.39 16.39 0.36
N ALA A 33 11.45 15.64 -0.21
CA ALA A 33 10.28 15.15 0.50
C ALA A 33 10.75 14.10 1.53
N ALA A 34 10.85 14.52 2.78
CA ALA A 34 10.94 13.58 3.90
C ALA A 34 9.63 12.79 3.97
N GLY A 35 9.70 11.47 3.76
CA GLY A 35 8.56 10.55 3.85
C GLY A 35 7.93 10.19 2.50
N GLY A 36 8.61 9.37 1.70
CA GLY A 36 8.01 8.69 0.56
C GLY A 36 7.93 7.21 0.85
N GLY A 37 6.76 6.71 1.24
CA GLY A 37 6.50 5.27 1.29
C GLY A 37 6.67 4.64 -0.09
N LEU A 38 6.89 3.32 -0.12
CA LEU A 38 6.95 2.57 -1.37
C LEU A 38 5.60 2.67 -2.11
N ARG A 39 5.59 3.24 -3.31
CA ARG A 39 4.39 3.35 -4.16
C ARG A 39 4.13 2.03 -4.89
N ARG A 40 2.89 1.61 -4.99
CA ARG A 40 2.48 0.38 -5.68
C ARG A 40 1.27 0.61 -6.58
N ILE A 41 1.33 0.04 -7.77
CA ILE A 41 0.22 -0.06 -8.71
C ILE A 41 -0.07 -1.53 -9.04
N TYR A 42 -1.35 -1.84 -9.23
CA TYR A 42 -1.82 -3.16 -9.63
C TYR A 42 -2.15 -3.16 -11.12
N ALA A 43 -1.82 -4.26 -11.80
CA ALA A 43 -2.11 -4.46 -13.20
C ALA A 43 -2.98 -5.70 -13.35
N PRO A 44 -4.31 -5.58 -13.40
CA PRO A 44 -5.20 -6.73 -13.48
C PRO A 44 -5.30 -7.28 -14.90
N TYR A 45 -5.61 -8.57 -14.98
CA TYR A 45 -5.83 -9.27 -16.24
C TYR A 45 -7.17 -8.85 -16.86
N ASN A 46 -7.14 -8.54 -18.15
CA ASN A 46 -8.32 -8.39 -19.01
C ASN A 46 -9.40 -7.37 -18.55
N LEU A 47 -9.05 -6.39 -17.72
CA LEU A 47 -9.94 -5.27 -17.41
C LEU A 47 -9.86 -4.17 -18.46
N MET A 48 -10.97 -3.48 -18.69
CA MET A 48 -11.01 -2.30 -19.55
C MET A 48 -10.13 -1.17 -18.98
N GLY A 49 -9.63 -0.29 -19.84
CA GLY A 49 -8.72 0.80 -19.44
C GLY A 49 -9.35 1.71 -18.37
N HIS A 50 -10.62 2.10 -18.55
CA HIS A 50 -11.38 2.90 -17.57
C HIS A 50 -11.70 2.19 -16.25
N GLU A 51 -11.40 0.90 -16.10
CA GLU A 51 -11.61 0.13 -14.87
C GLU A 51 -10.29 -0.21 -14.16
N SER A 52 -9.18 0.01 -14.85
CA SER A 52 -7.85 -0.39 -14.40
C SER A 52 -7.42 0.47 -13.20
N PRO A 53 -6.64 -0.10 -12.26
CA PRO A 53 -6.07 0.66 -11.14
C PRO A 53 -5.35 1.90 -11.63
N ILE A 54 -5.48 2.98 -10.86
CA ILE A 54 -4.95 4.30 -11.21
C ILE A 54 -3.99 4.81 -10.13
N PHE A 55 -2.92 5.47 -10.56
CA PHE A 55 -2.11 6.35 -9.74
C PHE A 55 -1.96 7.70 -10.41
N TRP A 56 -1.48 8.69 -9.66
CA TRP A 56 -1.30 10.04 -10.17
C TRP A 56 -0.08 10.72 -9.59
N PHE A 57 0.40 11.74 -10.32
CA PHE A 57 1.53 12.59 -9.92
C PHE A 57 1.55 13.89 -10.72
N GLY A 58 2.39 14.83 -10.29
CA GLY A 58 2.53 16.14 -10.91
C GLY A 58 1.56 17.18 -10.35
N GLN A 59 1.50 18.34 -11.01
CA GLN A 59 0.74 19.51 -10.57
C GLN A 59 0.09 20.20 -11.76
N VAL A 60 -1.04 20.86 -11.55
CA VAL A 60 -1.67 21.71 -12.55
C VAL A 60 -1.24 23.16 -12.27
N THR A 61 -0.27 23.63 -13.04
CA THR A 61 0.19 25.03 -13.01
C THR A 61 0.41 25.52 -14.45
N PRO A 62 0.71 26.80 -14.68
CA PRO A 62 1.10 27.25 -16.02
C PRO A 62 2.40 26.63 -16.57
N SER A 63 3.20 25.93 -15.77
CA SER A 63 4.54 25.45 -16.19
C SER A 63 4.88 24.04 -15.70
N LEU A 64 3.91 23.31 -15.18
CA LEU A 64 4.05 21.94 -14.70
C LEU A 64 2.82 21.17 -15.13
N ASN A 65 3.05 19.90 -15.42
CA ASN A 65 2.03 18.99 -15.92
C ASN A 65 1.57 18.03 -14.82
N TYR A 66 0.42 17.41 -15.04
CA TYR A 66 -0.13 16.40 -14.15
C TYR A 66 -0.49 15.16 -14.94
N ALA A 67 -0.32 13.97 -14.37
CA ALA A 67 -0.68 12.72 -15.01
C ALA A 67 -1.53 11.81 -14.11
N ASP A 68 -2.56 11.23 -14.73
CA ASP A 68 -3.24 10.03 -14.28
C ASP A 68 -2.73 8.82 -15.08
N VAL A 69 -2.28 7.77 -14.41
CA VAL A 69 -1.72 6.57 -15.06
C VAL A 69 -2.50 5.33 -14.67
N ARG A 70 -2.89 4.55 -15.68
CA ARG A 70 -3.61 3.28 -15.53
C ARG A 70 -2.78 2.15 -16.13
N VAL A 71 -2.76 1.01 -15.44
CA VAL A 71 -1.97 -0.16 -15.87
C VAL A 71 -2.84 -1.41 -15.87
N GLY A 72 -2.65 -2.26 -16.86
CA GLY A 72 -3.28 -3.58 -16.93
C GLY A 72 -2.59 -4.45 -17.96
N TYR A 73 -3.05 -5.68 -18.12
CA TYR A 73 -2.48 -6.59 -19.11
C TYR A 73 -3.52 -7.49 -19.79
N ARG A 74 -3.07 -8.11 -20.87
CA ARG A 74 -3.76 -9.11 -21.69
C ARG A 74 -2.85 -10.32 -21.88
N ASP A 75 -3.27 -11.28 -22.69
CA ASP A 75 -2.46 -12.45 -22.99
C ASP A 75 -1.12 -12.06 -23.65
N GLU A 76 -1.12 -11.11 -24.60
CA GLU A 76 0.12 -10.82 -25.34
C GLU A 76 0.91 -9.61 -24.82
N TYR A 77 0.30 -8.69 -24.08
CA TYR A 77 0.93 -7.42 -23.72
C TYR A 77 0.51 -6.86 -22.36
N VAL A 78 1.41 -6.06 -21.78
CA VAL A 78 1.09 -5.08 -20.73
C VAL A 78 0.77 -3.74 -21.40
N PHE A 79 -0.20 -3.01 -20.87
CA PHE A 79 -0.49 -1.65 -21.31
C PHE A 79 -0.36 -0.64 -20.17
N VAL A 80 0.08 0.56 -20.52
CA VAL A 80 0.17 1.71 -19.62
C VAL A 80 -0.47 2.90 -20.32
N HIS A 81 -1.55 3.43 -19.75
CA HIS A 81 -2.27 4.58 -20.28
C HIS A 81 -2.01 5.80 -19.38
N VAL A 82 -1.39 6.83 -19.94
CA VAL A 82 -1.03 8.08 -19.26
C VAL A 82 -1.93 9.18 -19.80
N ALA A 83 -2.83 9.73 -18.99
CA ALA A 83 -3.65 10.89 -19.32
C ALA A 83 -3.06 12.13 -18.64
N ILE A 84 -2.78 13.18 -19.41
CA ILE A 84 -1.86 14.25 -19.05
C ILE A 84 -2.58 15.60 -19.16
N ILE A 85 -2.64 16.35 -18.07
CA ILE A 85 -3.05 17.76 -18.07
C ILE A 85 -1.80 18.57 -18.40
N ASP A 86 -1.86 19.25 -19.52
CA ASP A 86 -0.73 19.99 -20.10
C ASP A 86 -1.28 21.21 -20.82
N ARG A 87 -0.67 22.36 -20.57
CA ARG A 87 -1.15 23.64 -21.07
C ARG A 87 -0.76 23.87 -22.52
N ARG A 88 0.41 23.42 -22.98
CA ARG A 88 0.88 23.72 -24.32
C ARG A 88 1.54 22.50 -24.91
N LEU A 89 1.02 22.08 -26.06
CA LEU A 89 1.39 20.80 -26.63
C LEU A 89 2.44 20.98 -27.72
N TRP A 90 3.70 20.63 -27.44
CA TRP A 90 4.81 20.68 -28.38
C TRP A 90 5.52 19.35 -28.59
N TYR A 91 5.78 19.06 -29.85
CA TYR A 91 6.53 17.88 -30.26
C TYR A 91 7.47 18.21 -31.43
N ASP A 92 8.53 17.40 -31.59
CA ASP A 92 9.49 17.55 -32.67
C ASP A 92 8.92 17.02 -33.98
N THR A 93 8.84 17.83 -35.02
CA THR A 93 8.36 17.38 -36.34
C THR A 93 9.37 16.51 -37.11
N SER A 94 10.60 16.40 -36.61
CA SER A 94 11.71 15.66 -37.20
C SER A 94 12.53 14.92 -36.13
N PRO A 95 11.89 14.06 -35.32
CA PRO A 95 12.48 13.53 -34.09
C PRO A 95 13.64 12.58 -34.39
N SER A 96 14.58 12.50 -33.44
CA SER A 96 15.53 11.40 -33.31
C SER A 96 15.28 10.64 -32.01
N PRO A 97 15.63 9.35 -31.91
CA PRO A 97 15.44 8.61 -30.66
C PRO A 97 16.06 9.26 -29.42
N SER A 98 17.16 10.00 -29.60
CA SER A 98 17.89 10.67 -28.51
C SER A 98 17.27 11.98 -28.02
N ASP A 99 16.47 12.66 -28.84
CA ASP A 99 15.87 13.96 -28.49
C ASP A 99 14.39 13.84 -28.09
N LEU A 100 13.79 12.64 -28.15
CA LEU A 100 12.37 12.47 -27.83
C LEU A 100 11.98 13.06 -26.47
N THR A 101 12.87 12.95 -25.48
CA THR A 101 12.65 13.42 -24.09
C THR A 101 12.85 14.92 -23.89
N GLU A 102 13.28 15.66 -24.92
CA GLU A 102 13.43 17.12 -24.88
C GLU A 102 12.11 17.87 -25.20
N TRP A 103 11.04 17.10 -25.46
CA TRP A 103 9.71 17.52 -25.89
C TRP A 103 8.61 16.83 -25.05
N ASP A 104 7.34 17.15 -25.31
CA ASP A 104 6.21 16.50 -24.64
C ASP A 104 6.20 15.01 -24.94
N SER A 105 6.63 14.26 -23.94
CA SER A 105 6.90 12.84 -24.06
C SER A 105 6.83 12.19 -22.70
N VAL A 106 6.74 10.86 -22.71
CA VAL A 106 6.78 10.04 -21.52
C VAL A 106 7.91 9.06 -21.65
N SER A 107 8.70 8.88 -20.59
CA SER A 107 9.57 7.71 -20.42
C SER A 107 8.94 6.75 -19.43
N LEU A 108 8.67 5.53 -19.89
CA LEU A 108 8.20 4.41 -19.08
C LEU A 108 9.38 3.48 -18.77
N TYR A 109 9.60 3.20 -17.49
CA TYR A 109 10.63 2.31 -16.98
C TYR A 109 9.99 1.04 -16.43
N LEU A 110 10.51 -0.14 -16.80
CA LEU A 110 10.05 -1.43 -16.31
C LEU A 110 11.24 -2.31 -15.91
N HIS A 111 11.19 -2.86 -14.70
CA HIS A 111 12.09 -3.92 -14.26
C HIS A 111 11.31 -5.24 -14.33
N ALA A 112 11.52 -6.01 -15.39
CA ALA A 112 10.75 -7.21 -15.70
C ALA A 112 11.27 -8.44 -14.95
N SER A 113 11.44 -8.32 -13.63
CA SER A 113 11.98 -9.35 -12.75
C SER A 113 11.50 -9.12 -11.30
N PRO A 114 11.28 -10.18 -10.51
CA PRO A 114 10.95 -10.05 -9.08
C PRO A 114 12.18 -9.75 -8.20
N ALA A 115 13.39 -9.93 -8.73
CA ALA A 115 14.61 -9.65 -7.99
C ALA A 115 14.84 -8.14 -7.84
N SER A 116 15.21 -7.66 -6.66
CA SER A 116 15.64 -6.26 -6.50
C SER A 116 17.00 -6.03 -7.17
N ALA A 117 17.18 -4.90 -7.86
CA ALA A 117 18.44 -4.51 -8.47
C ALA A 117 18.88 -3.10 -8.03
N SER A 118 20.14 -2.98 -7.60
CA SER A 118 20.82 -1.69 -7.33
C SER A 118 21.64 -1.28 -8.55
N GLY A 119 20.94 -0.85 -9.60
CA GLY A 119 21.54 -0.51 -10.89
C GLY A 119 20.87 -1.22 -12.06
N LEU A 120 21.11 -0.72 -13.27
CA LEU A 120 20.54 -1.30 -14.50
C LEU A 120 21.13 -2.66 -14.85
N THR A 121 20.23 -3.57 -15.21
CA THR A 121 20.44 -4.96 -15.61
C THR A 121 19.75 -5.24 -16.93
N ALA A 122 19.97 -6.43 -17.49
CA ALA A 122 19.29 -6.86 -18.71
C ALA A 122 17.77 -7.10 -18.53
N ALA A 123 17.24 -7.03 -17.30
CA ALA A 123 15.80 -7.08 -17.03
C ALA A 123 15.16 -5.68 -17.02
N ASP A 124 15.95 -4.63 -17.22
CA ASP A 124 15.49 -3.24 -17.21
C ASP A 124 15.22 -2.73 -18.63
N TYR A 125 14.05 -2.13 -18.79
CA TYR A 125 13.54 -1.59 -20.04
C TYR A 125 13.14 -0.14 -19.84
N ARG A 126 13.43 0.69 -20.83
CA ARG A 126 12.90 2.05 -20.94
C ARG A 126 12.23 2.18 -22.31
N PHE A 127 11.03 2.74 -22.32
CA PHE A 127 10.26 3.06 -23.52
C PHE A 127 9.94 4.54 -23.51
N ASP A 128 10.38 5.25 -24.53
CA ASP A 128 10.04 6.66 -24.74
C ASP A 128 8.96 6.76 -25.81
N GLY A 129 7.97 7.60 -25.56
CA GLY A 129 6.91 7.92 -26.51
C GLY A 129 6.59 9.40 -26.47
N GLN A 130 6.71 10.07 -27.61
CA GLN A 130 6.43 11.49 -27.77
C GLN A 130 4.98 11.70 -28.23
N LEU A 131 4.41 12.86 -27.87
CA LEU A 131 3.26 13.44 -28.53
C LEU A 131 3.49 13.49 -30.05
N TYR A 132 2.45 13.21 -30.85
CA TYR A 132 2.51 13.36 -32.30
C TYR A 132 1.11 13.42 -32.91
N TRP A 133 0.92 14.28 -33.91
CA TRP A 133 -0.42 14.59 -34.43
C TRP A 133 -0.67 14.20 -35.90
N PHE A 134 0.32 14.27 -36.78
CA PHE A 134 0.07 14.35 -38.23
C PHE A 134 0.19 13.04 -39.04
N GLY A 135 0.03 11.86 -38.45
CA GLY A 135 -0.01 10.62 -39.26
C GLY A 135 -0.12 9.30 -38.52
N ASP A 136 -0.23 8.23 -39.31
CA ASP A 136 -0.39 6.85 -38.80
C ASP A 136 0.96 6.22 -38.39
N ASP A 137 2.07 6.67 -38.98
CA ASP A 137 3.41 6.15 -38.63
C ASP A 137 3.98 6.88 -37.42
N ARG A 138 4.00 6.18 -36.28
CA ARG A 138 4.58 6.63 -35.02
C ARG A 138 6.01 6.12 -34.78
N THR A 139 6.59 5.36 -35.72
CA THR A 139 7.92 4.75 -35.55
C THR A 139 9.00 5.77 -35.16
N PRO A 140 9.06 6.98 -35.74
CA PRO A 140 10.05 7.99 -35.35
C PRO A 140 9.83 8.60 -33.95
N TYR A 141 8.60 8.50 -33.42
CA TYR A 141 8.14 9.15 -32.20
C TYR A 141 8.16 8.23 -30.97
N GLN A 142 8.86 7.10 -31.09
CA GLN A 142 9.00 6.13 -30.02
C GLN A 142 10.38 5.46 -30.07
N ALA A 143 10.95 5.18 -28.91
CA ALA A 143 12.24 4.51 -28.79
C ALA A 143 12.24 3.52 -27.63
N ALA A 144 13.01 2.44 -27.76
CA ALA A 144 13.19 1.46 -26.69
C ALA A 144 14.67 1.34 -26.32
N TYR A 145 14.91 1.11 -25.04
CA TYR A 145 16.23 0.94 -24.45
C TYR A 145 16.23 -0.24 -23.49
N ARG A 146 17.40 -0.86 -23.33
CA ARG A 146 17.65 -1.94 -22.37
C ARG A 146 18.82 -1.58 -21.47
N GLY A 147 18.72 -1.94 -20.19
CA GLY A 147 19.81 -1.81 -19.24
C GLY A 147 20.98 -2.75 -19.59
N VAL A 148 22.17 -2.19 -19.77
CA VAL A 148 23.41 -2.95 -20.00
C VAL A 148 24.56 -2.24 -19.31
N GLY A 149 25.25 -2.93 -18.39
CA GLY A 149 26.44 -2.40 -17.73
C GLY A 149 26.21 -1.08 -16.98
N GLY A 150 25.04 -0.87 -16.39
CA GLY A 150 24.69 0.37 -15.67
C GLY A 150 24.21 1.53 -16.54
N HIS A 151 24.09 1.35 -17.85
CA HIS A 151 23.64 2.38 -18.80
C HIS A 151 22.45 1.90 -19.64
N TRP A 152 21.73 2.86 -20.22
CA TRP A 152 20.68 2.59 -21.21
C TRP A 152 21.29 2.40 -22.59
N SER A 153 21.05 1.26 -23.23
CA SER A 153 21.46 0.98 -24.61
C SER A 153 20.23 0.93 -25.52
N PRO A 154 20.22 1.58 -26.68
CA PRO A 154 19.10 1.53 -27.62
C PRO A 154 18.90 0.11 -28.16
N VAL A 155 17.65 -0.26 -28.40
CA VAL A 155 17.22 -1.57 -28.89
C VAL A 155 15.99 -1.43 -29.79
N SER A 156 15.82 -2.35 -30.74
CA SER A 156 14.67 -2.37 -31.66
C SER A 156 13.66 -3.43 -31.24
N PHE A 157 12.98 -3.20 -30.12
CA PHE A 157 11.87 -4.05 -29.68
C PHE A 157 10.57 -3.64 -30.36
N ALA A 158 9.69 -4.61 -30.63
CA ALA A 158 8.35 -4.33 -31.12
C ALA A 158 7.49 -3.81 -29.96
N PHE A 159 6.94 -2.62 -30.06
CA PHE A 159 5.91 -2.09 -29.18
C PHE A 159 5.09 -1.03 -29.92
N GLU A 160 3.89 -0.76 -29.43
CA GLU A 160 2.98 0.23 -30.01
C GLU A 160 2.76 1.36 -29.00
N THR A 161 2.84 2.60 -29.48
CA THR A 161 2.29 3.75 -28.78
C THR A 161 1.07 4.29 -29.53
N ARG A 162 0.06 4.76 -28.81
CA ARG A 162 -1.05 5.56 -29.36
C ARG A 162 -1.16 6.86 -28.59
N VAL A 163 -1.62 7.91 -29.26
CA VAL A 163 -1.77 9.22 -28.66
C VAL A 163 -3.07 9.87 -29.11
N SER A 164 -3.60 10.78 -28.30
CA SER A 164 -4.52 11.81 -28.73
C SER A 164 -4.40 13.02 -27.81
N TRP A 165 -5.06 14.12 -28.16
CA TRP A 165 -5.02 15.35 -27.39
C TRP A 165 -6.36 16.09 -27.41
N SER A 166 -6.45 17.15 -26.63
CA SER A 166 -7.61 18.03 -26.57
C SER A 166 -7.15 19.46 -26.35
N GLY A 167 -7.71 20.42 -27.09
CA GLY A 167 -7.30 21.82 -27.02
C GLY A 167 -7.59 22.58 -28.32
N ASP A 168 -6.78 23.62 -28.56
CA ASP A 168 -6.80 24.45 -29.76
C ASP A 168 -6.02 23.82 -30.92
N MET A 169 -4.70 23.68 -30.77
CA MET A 169 -3.80 23.14 -31.80
C MET A 169 -2.38 22.93 -31.25
N VAL A 170 -1.81 21.74 -31.49
CA VAL A 170 -0.41 21.42 -31.18
C VAL A 170 0.60 22.31 -31.94
N ASN A 171 1.81 22.46 -31.38
CA ASN A 171 2.92 23.27 -31.90
C ASN A 171 2.57 24.75 -32.08
N ASN A 172 1.78 25.31 -31.17
CA ASN A 172 1.46 26.74 -31.13
C ASN A 172 1.57 27.31 -29.70
N ASN A 173 1.31 28.61 -29.55
CA ASN A 173 1.41 29.31 -28.25
C ASN A 173 0.06 29.54 -27.55
N VAL A 174 -0.98 28.81 -27.97
CA VAL A 174 -2.34 28.87 -27.40
C VAL A 174 -2.48 27.75 -26.36
N ASP A 175 -3.20 28.02 -25.29
CA ASP A 175 -3.41 27.04 -24.23
C ASP A 175 -4.36 25.93 -24.72
N ASP A 176 -3.91 24.68 -24.58
CA ASP A 176 -4.65 23.44 -24.81
C ASP A 176 -5.26 22.89 -23.50
N ARG A 177 -5.81 21.67 -23.54
CA ARG A 177 -6.30 20.96 -22.35
C ARG A 177 -5.36 19.88 -21.87
N GLY A 178 -4.65 19.25 -22.79
CA GLY A 178 -3.76 18.14 -22.48
C GLY A 178 -3.83 17.02 -23.51
N TRP A 179 -3.21 15.89 -23.18
CA TRP A 179 -3.04 14.77 -24.09
C TRP A 179 -3.01 13.44 -23.35
N TRP A 180 -3.02 12.33 -24.09
CA TRP A 180 -2.81 11.02 -23.51
C TRP A 180 -1.93 10.16 -24.39
N LEU A 181 -1.19 9.25 -23.76
CA LEU A 181 -0.33 8.27 -24.41
C LEU A 181 -0.63 6.87 -23.87
N LEU A 182 -0.82 5.92 -24.77
CA LEU A 182 -1.01 4.51 -24.46
C LEU A 182 0.19 3.70 -24.97
N TYR A 183 0.88 3.02 -24.07
CA TYR A 183 1.83 1.96 -24.39
C TYR A 183 1.12 0.62 -24.50
N ARG A 184 1.50 -0.18 -25.49
CA ARG A 184 1.26 -1.62 -25.55
C ARG A 184 2.59 -2.32 -25.80
N ILE A 185 3.05 -3.04 -24.78
CA ILE A 185 4.36 -3.68 -24.78
C ILE A 185 4.14 -5.20 -24.78
N PRO A 186 4.42 -5.89 -25.89
CA PRO A 186 4.35 -7.34 -25.95
C PRO A 186 5.27 -8.00 -24.93
N PHE A 187 4.80 -9.05 -24.26
CA PHE A 187 5.65 -9.84 -23.35
C PHE A 187 6.84 -10.46 -24.08
N SER A 188 6.70 -10.79 -25.36
CA SER A 188 7.80 -11.29 -26.20
C SER A 188 8.94 -10.28 -26.33
N SER A 189 8.63 -8.97 -26.38
CA SER A 189 9.63 -7.89 -26.37
C SER A 189 10.35 -7.76 -25.02
N LEU A 190 9.72 -8.24 -23.94
CA LEU A 190 10.29 -8.36 -22.60
C LEU A 190 10.97 -9.71 -22.37
N GLY A 191 11.15 -10.52 -23.41
CA GLY A 191 11.79 -11.83 -23.33
C GLY A 191 10.92 -12.94 -22.72
N MET A 192 9.61 -12.76 -22.71
CA MET A 192 8.64 -13.67 -22.09
C MET A 192 7.68 -14.25 -23.13
N SER A 193 7.32 -15.52 -22.98
CA SER A 193 6.38 -16.20 -23.88
C SER A 193 4.91 -16.07 -23.47
N ALA A 194 4.65 -15.54 -22.26
CA ALA A 194 3.36 -15.46 -21.62
C ALA A 194 3.37 -14.32 -20.58
N PRO A 195 2.22 -13.82 -20.13
CA PRO A 195 2.17 -12.85 -19.05
C PRO A 195 2.71 -13.46 -17.74
N PRO A 196 3.24 -12.64 -16.82
CA PRO A 196 3.58 -13.08 -15.48
C PRO A 196 2.37 -13.68 -14.76
N PRO A 197 2.55 -14.69 -13.90
CA PRO A 197 1.51 -15.14 -12.98
C PRO A 197 0.99 -14.00 -12.11
N GLU A 198 -0.30 -14.02 -11.75
CA GLU A 198 -0.85 -13.08 -10.76
C GLU A 198 -0.07 -13.17 -9.44
N GLY A 199 0.09 -12.03 -8.77
CA GLY A 199 0.96 -11.85 -7.60
C GLY A 199 2.43 -11.58 -7.94
N THR A 200 2.85 -11.73 -9.20
CA THR A 200 4.22 -11.34 -9.60
C THR A 200 4.41 -9.85 -9.43
N MET A 201 5.48 -9.47 -8.73
CA MET A 201 5.90 -8.08 -8.55
C MET A 201 7.06 -7.75 -9.48
N TRP A 202 6.90 -6.67 -10.23
CA TRP A 202 7.91 -5.97 -11.03
C TRP A 202 8.12 -4.56 -10.47
N ARG A 203 9.06 -3.81 -11.06
CA ARG A 203 9.17 -2.37 -10.81
C ARG A 203 8.72 -1.55 -12.01
N ILE A 204 8.15 -0.39 -11.73
CA ILE A 204 7.65 0.56 -12.73
C ILE A 204 7.99 1.99 -12.34
N GLY A 205 8.36 2.78 -13.34
CA GLY A 205 8.61 4.20 -13.19
C GLY A 205 8.06 4.97 -14.38
N VAL A 206 7.58 6.19 -14.15
CA VAL A 206 7.07 7.07 -15.21
C VAL A 206 7.69 8.45 -15.04
N VAL A 207 8.25 8.97 -16.12
CA VAL A 207 8.72 10.36 -16.21
C VAL A 207 7.93 11.05 -17.31
N LEU A 208 7.30 12.16 -16.97
CA LEU A 208 6.58 13.04 -17.89
C LEU A 208 7.46 14.24 -18.20
N HIS A 209 7.90 14.34 -19.45
CA HIS A 209 8.69 15.45 -19.98
C HIS A 209 7.77 16.51 -20.60
N ASP A 210 8.25 17.75 -20.63
CA ASP A 210 7.42 18.91 -20.94
C ASP A 210 8.22 19.99 -21.67
N ARG A 211 7.61 20.54 -22.72
CA ARG A 211 8.12 21.66 -23.48
C ARG A 211 6.98 22.57 -23.94
N ASP A 212 7.01 23.82 -23.49
CA ASP A 212 5.94 24.80 -23.76
C ASP A 212 6.11 25.62 -25.06
N ASP A 213 7.26 25.52 -25.74
CA ASP A 213 7.54 26.29 -26.95
C ASP A 213 8.70 25.74 -27.81
N GLN A 214 8.74 26.12 -29.10
CA GLN A 214 9.73 25.60 -30.06
C GLN A 214 11.18 25.85 -29.65
N ALA A 215 11.52 27.03 -29.16
CA ALA A 215 12.89 27.50 -28.96
C ALA A 215 13.31 27.56 -27.48
N GLY A 216 12.40 27.20 -26.59
CA GLY A 216 12.50 27.35 -25.15
C GLY A 216 13.35 26.27 -24.51
N LEU A 217 13.51 26.42 -23.20
CA LEU A 217 14.14 25.39 -22.38
C LEU A 217 13.11 24.32 -22.04
N GLU A 218 13.58 23.09 -21.92
CA GLU A 218 12.85 22.00 -21.29
C GLU A 218 12.32 22.45 -19.92
N ARG A 219 11.09 22.02 -19.63
CA ARG A 219 10.46 22.24 -18.33
C ARG A 219 10.85 21.12 -17.37
N THR A 220 10.51 21.33 -16.11
CA THR A 220 10.82 20.34 -15.07
C THR A 220 9.93 19.11 -15.23
N SER A 221 10.53 17.99 -15.62
CA SER A 221 9.81 16.73 -15.73
C SER A 221 9.17 16.33 -14.41
N GLN A 222 7.97 15.76 -14.49
CA GLN A 222 7.28 15.18 -13.34
C GLN A 222 7.58 13.69 -13.27
N VAL A 223 7.74 13.15 -12.06
CA VAL A 223 8.22 11.78 -11.87
C VAL A 223 7.31 10.99 -10.93
N TRP A 224 7.11 9.72 -11.24
CA TRP A 224 6.51 8.75 -10.33
C TRP A 224 7.28 7.41 -10.33
N PRO A 225 7.54 6.82 -9.14
CA PRO A 225 7.36 7.45 -7.83
C PRO A 225 8.30 8.65 -7.66
N GLU A 226 8.06 9.46 -6.63
CA GLU A 226 8.87 10.63 -6.31
C GLU A 226 10.34 10.26 -5.98
N THR A 227 10.58 8.98 -5.67
CA THR A 227 11.90 8.41 -5.41
C THR A 227 12.66 8.03 -6.68
N LEU A 228 12.01 8.01 -7.85
CA LEU A 228 12.54 7.45 -9.08
C LEU A 228 13.90 8.05 -9.45
N THR A 229 14.88 7.17 -9.60
CA THR A 229 16.13 7.42 -10.31
C THR A 229 16.20 6.48 -11.51
N SER A 230 16.33 7.04 -12.72
CA SER A 230 16.20 6.28 -13.98
C SER A 230 17.21 5.15 -14.17
N THR A 231 18.29 5.12 -13.38
CA THR A 231 19.34 4.09 -13.44
C THR A 231 19.33 3.14 -12.25
N ASN A 232 18.37 3.27 -11.32
CA ASN A 232 18.29 2.45 -10.11
C ASN A 232 16.87 1.88 -9.89
N PRO A 233 16.60 0.65 -10.37
CA PRO A 233 15.27 0.03 -10.26
C PRO A 233 14.73 -0.13 -8.84
N ALA A 234 15.59 -0.20 -7.82
CA ALA A 234 15.17 -0.25 -6.42
C ALA A 234 14.44 1.03 -5.96
N THR A 235 14.58 2.13 -6.69
CA THR A 235 13.91 3.42 -6.41
C THR A 235 12.57 3.57 -7.12
N TRP A 236 12.22 2.65 -8.02
CA TRP A 236 10.98 2.66 -8.79
C TRP A 236 9.84 2.07 -7.96
N GLY A 237 8.60 2.36 -8.38
CA GLY A 237 7.39 1.85 -7.73
C GLY A 237 7.21 0.36 -7.99
N GLU A 238 6.36 -0.29 -7.23
CA GLU A 238 5.99 -1.68 -7.44
C GLU A 238 4.85 -1.79 -8.46
N LEU A 239 4.99 -2.73 -9.39
CA LEU A 239 3.96 -3.17 -10.32
C LEU A 239 3.57 -4.59 -9.95
N VAL A 240 2.38 -4.79 -9.41
CA VAL A 240 1.89 -6.13 -9.03
C VAL A 240 0.87 -6.61 -10.05
N TYR A 241 1.13 -7.74 -10.70
CA TYR A 241 0.19 -8.36 -11.63
C TYR A 241 -1.01 -8.94 -10.87
N GLY A 242 -2.22 -8.61 -11.29
CA GLY A 242 -3.47 -8.96 -10.61
C GLY A 242 -4.11 -7.78 -9.88
N LEU A 243 -5.05 -8.09 -8.99
CA LEU A 243 -5.68 -7.13 -8.06
C LEU A 243 -5.06 -7.28 -6.66
N PRO A 244 -5.28 -6.30 -5.75
CA PRO A 244 -4.95 -6.51 -4.34
C PRO A 244 -5.57 -7.80 -3.82
N SER A 245 -4.78 -8.61 -3.14
CA SER A 245 -5.32 -9.79 -2.45
C SER A 245 -6.29 -9.34 -1.35
N PRO A 246 -7.43 -10.03 -1.17
CA PRO A 246 -8.30 -9.77 -0.04
C PRO A 246 -7.53 -9.87 1.28
N TYR A 247 -7.91 -9.05 2.25
CA TYR A 247 -7.35 -9.15 3.59
C TYR A 247 -7.76 -10.48 4.22
N ASP A 248 -6.76 -11.23 4.69
CA ASP A 248 -6.96 -12.46 5.46
C ASP A 248 -6.64 -12.16 6.93
N PRO A 249 -7.65 -11.96 7.79
CA PRO A 249 -7.40 -11.70 9.21
C PRO A 249 -6.77 -12.93 9.88
N PRO A 250 -5.89 -12.73 10.87
CA PRO A 250 -5.43 -13.85 11.70
C PRO A 250 -6.63 -14.51 12.42
N ASP A 251 -6.42 -15.73 12.95
CA ASP A 251 -7.44 -16.35 13.81
C ASP A 251 -7.59 -15.53 15.10
N LEU A 252 -8.77 -14.95 15.30
CA LEU A 252 -9.06 -13.99 16.37
C LEU A 252 -10.36 -14.36 17.08
N VAL A 253 -10.34 -14.22 18.40
CA VAL A 253 -11.54 -14.20 19.23
C VAL A 253 -12.14 -12.81 19.12
N TYR A 254 -13.39 -12.75 18.64
CA TYR A 254 -14.13 -11.50 18.47
C TYR A 254 -14.22 -10.71 19.78
N GLY A 255 -13.72 -9.48 19.76
CA GLY A 255 -13.69 -8.60 20.92
C GLY A 255 -14.76 -7.51 20.88
N GLY A 256 -15.12 -7.04 19.68
CA GLY A 256 -16.18 -6.04 19.51
C GLY A 256 -16.13 -5.33 18.17
N VAL A 257 -16.95 -4.28 18.07
CA VAL A 257 -17.00 -3.36 16.93
C VAL A 257 -16.90 -1.92 17.43
N THR A 258 -16.08 -1.14 16.74
CA THR A 258 -15.98 0.32 16.91
C THR A 258 -16.52 1.01 15.66
N THR A 259 -17.43 1.98 15.85
CA THR A 259 -17.89 2.87 14.78
C THR A 259 -17.27 4.25 14.95
N ILE A 260 -16.58 4.73 13.92
CA ILE A 260 -15.88 6.01 13.88
C ILE A 260 -16.57 6.89 12.84
N ARG A 261 -17.05 8.06 13.27
CA ARG A 261 -17.75 9.04 12.44
C ARG A 261 -17.60 10.43 13.05
N HIS A 262 -17.40 11.48 12.25
CA HIS A 262 -17.18 12.84 12.78
C HIS A 262 -18.27 13.25 13.81
N GLY A 263 -17.84 13.65 15.00
CA GLY A 263 -18.68 14.05 16.12
C GLY A 263 -19.25 12.91 16.97
N LEU A 264 -19.18 11.65 16.51
CA LEU A 264 -19.61 10.48 17.28
C LEU A 264 -18.50 10.08 18.27
N ASN A 265 -18.84 9.99 19.56
CA ASN A 265 -17.88 9.62 20.63
C ASN A 265 -16.60 10.47 20.66
N GLY A 266 -16.68 11.74 20.21
CA GLY A 266 -15.54 12.65 20.14
C GLY A 266 -14.61 12.44 18.94
N ALA A 267 -14.95 11.54 18.00
CA ALA A 267 -14.14 11.34 16.80
C ALA A 267 -14.07 12.61 15.94
N VAL A 268 -12.87 12.96 15.50
CA VAL A 268 -12.64 14.00 14.48
C VAL A 268 -12.25 13.29 13.19
N VAL A 269 -13.22 13.09 12.31
CA VAL A 269 -12.96 12.64 10.93
C VAL A 269 -12.84 13.89 10.08
N THR A 270 -11.71 14.04 9.40
CA THR A 270 -11.44 15.18 8.52
C THR A 270 -11.55 14.68 7.09
N ASP A 271 -12.20 15.44 6.21
CA ASP A 271 -12.35 15.11 4.80
C ASP A 271 -12.29 16.34 3.90
N ALA A 272 -11.99 16.15 2.62
CA ALA A 272 -11.88 17.23 1.66
C ALA A 272 -12.06 16.70 0.23
N ASP A 273 -12.68 17.49 -0.64
CA ASP A 273 -12.58 17.27 -2.09
C ASP A 273 -11.59 18.26 -2.74
N VAL A 274 -10.86 17.77 -3.75
CA VAL A 274 -9.83 18.54 -4.46
C VAL A 274 -10.03 18.47 -5.97
N GLY A 275 -9.63 19.54 -6.66
CA GLY A 275 -9.75 19.69 -8.11
C GLY A 275 -11.01 20.45 -8.50
N GLY A 276 -11.84 19.87 -9.35
CA GLY A 276 -13.04 20.49 -9.89
C GLY A 276 -14.24 20.52 -8.95
N SER A 277 -14.20 19.71 -7.88
CA SER A 277 -15.31 19.55 -6.95
C SER A 277 -16.63 19.29 -7.70
N SER A 278 -17.75 19.86 -7.26
CA SER A 278 -19.08 19.68 -7.86
C SER A 278 -19.43 20.72 -8.94
N ASN A 279 -18.53 21.64 -9.27
CA ASN A 279 -18.79 22.74 -10.21
C ASN A 279 -17.74 22.84 -11.32
N CYS A 280 -16.96 21.78 -11.53
CA CYS A 280 -15.89 21.72 -12.52
C CYS A 280 -14.87 22.85 -12.40
N GLY A 281 -14.55 23.24 -11.18
CA GLY A 281 -13.58 24.29 -10.90
C GLY A 281 -14.00 25.64 -11.50
N ALA A 282 -15.30 25.91 -11.60
CA ALA A 282 -15.85 27.14 -12.18
C ALA A 282 -15.14 28.44 -11.73
N PRO A 283 -14.68 28.60 -10.47
CA PRO A 283 -13.92 29.78 -10.05
C PRO A 283 -12.59 30.00 -10.80
N ALA A 284 -12.01 28.94 -11.38
CA ALA A 284 -10.79 29.00 -12.19
C ALA A 284 -11.07 29.15 -13.70
N GLY A 285 -12.34 29.10 -14.13
CA GLY A 285 -12.69 29.21 -15.54
C GLY A 285 -12.60 30.65 -16.07
N PRO A 286 -12.32 30.85 -17.38
CA PRO A 286 -11.98 29.83 -18.38
C PRO A 286 -10.47 29.47 -18.43
N GLY A 287 -9.60 30.29 -17.83
CA GLY A 287 -8.15 30.08 -17.81
C GLY A 287 -7.75 29.26 -16.59
N PHE A 288 -7.91 27.93 -16.65
CA PHE A 288 -7.82 27.06 -15.48
C PHE A 288 -6.40 26.91 -14.90
N PHE A 289 -5.36 26.89 -15.73
CA PHE A 289 -3.98 26.56 -15.30
C PHE A 289 -3.39 27.42 -14.17
N PRO A 290 -3.62 28.75 -14.09
CA PRO A 290 -3.08 29.57 -13.02
C PRO A 290 -3.70 29.32 -11.62
N THR A 291 -4.93 28.80 -11.54
CA THR A 291 -5.69 28.80 -10.28
C THR A 291 -6.35 27.46 -9.93
N TRP A 292 -6.73 26.63 -10.90
CA TRP A 292 -7.50 25.40 -10.66
C TRP A 292 -6.79 24.44 -9.70
N GLY A 293 -5.48 24.23 -9.90
CA GLY A 293 -4.69 23.32 -9.07
C GLY A 293 -4.56 23.76 -7.60
N ALA A 294 -4.87 25.03 -7.32
CA ALA A 294 -4.80 25.65 -5.99
C ALA A 294 -6.19 25.88 -5.35
N LEU A 295 -7.28 25.42 -5.98
CA LEU A 295 -8.61 25.50 -5.38
C LEU A 295 -8.70 24.63 -4.12
N ASN A 296 -9.36 25.17 -3.10
CA ASN A 296 -9.66 24.51 -1.83
C ASN A 296 -11.16 24.64 -1.53
N TYR A 297 -11.74 23.59 -0.96
CA TYR A 297 -13.18 23.47 -0.71
C TYR A 297 -13.49 23.12 0.76
N ALA A 298 -12.66 23.55 1.70
CA ALA A 298 -12.83 23.27 3.13
C ALA A 298 -14.24 23.66 3.64
N GLY A 299 -14.80 22.84 4.52
CA GLY A 299 -16.10 23.07 5.16
C GLY A 299 -17.31 22.79 4.25
N LYS A 300 -17.10 22.22 3.06
CA LYS A 300 -18.18 21.96 2.11
C LYS A 300 -18.94 20.71 2.52
N GLU A 301 -20.27 20.79 2.61
CA GLU A 301 -21.14 19.70 3.09
C GLU A 301 -21.31 18.50 2.13
N PHE A 302 -20.78 18.60 0.90
CA PHE A 302 -20.84 17.52 -0.09
C PHE A 302 -19.62 17.52 -1.02
N SER A 303 -19.10 16.33 -1.30
CA SER A 303 -17.97 16.10 -2.20
C SER A 303 -18.42 15.57 -3.55
N ASN A 304 -17.52 15.61 -4.54
CA ASN A 304 -17.67 14.90 -5.82
C ASN A 304 -16.50 13.93 -5.99
N ILE A 305 -16.77 12.72 -6.46
CA ILE A 305 -15.76 11.76 -6.89
C ILE A 305 -15.97 11.50 -8.38
N GLN A 306 -14.99 11.89 -9.20
CA GLN A 306 -15.15 11.90 -10.64
C GLN A 306 -13.84 11.87 -11.42
N GLY A 307 -13.72 10.91 -12.33
CA GLY A 307 -12.77 10.91 -13.44
C GLY A 307 -13.51 11.14 -14.77
N LEU A 308 -12.82 11.67 -15.78
CA LEU A 308 -13.34 11.95 -17.12
C LEU A 308 -12.22 11.89 -18.17
N VAL A 309 -12.58 12.02 -19.45
CA VAL A 309 -11.63 12.30 -20.53
C VAL A 309 -10.84 13.59 -20.25
N ILE A 310 -9.63 13.66 -20.80
CA ILE A 310 -8.71 14.77 -20.54
C ILE A 310 -9.26 16.13 -20.98
N GLY A 311 -10.08 16.20 -22.04
CA GLY A 311 -10.68 17.47 -22.47
C GLY A 311 -11.56 18.14 -21.40
N ASP A 312 -12.14 17.34 -20.50
CA ASP A 312 -13.02 17.79 -19.42
C ASP A 312 -12.31 17.76 -18.06
N TRP A 313 -10.97 17.80 -18.04
CA TRP A 313 -10.20 17.70 -16.80
C TRP A 313 -10.56 18.73 -15.71
N PRO A 314 -11.09 19.93 -16.01
CA PRO A 314 -11.54 20.83 -14.94
C PRO A 314 -12.62 20.23 -14.03
N CYS A 315 -13.31 19.17 -14.46
CA CYS A 315 -14.30 18.43 -13.69
C CYS A 315 -13.72 17.25 -12.88
N LEU A 316 -12.43 16.92 -13.00
CA LEU A 316 -11.84 15.83 -12.21
C LEU A 316 -11.89 16.19 -10.72
N SER A 317 -12.33 15.25 -9.89
CA SER A 317 -12.49 15.49 -8.47
C SER A 317 -12.09 14.24 -7.68
N LYS A 318 -11.18 14.43 -6.72
CA LYS A 318 -10.78 13.40 -5.74
C LYS A 318 -11.33 13.75 -4.38
N TYR A 319 -11.54 12.74 -3.54
CA TYR A 319 -11.99 12.92 -2.17
C TYR A 319 -11.01 12.27 -1.20
N TYR A 320 -10.59 13.00 -0.18
CA TYR A 320 -9.66 12.55 0.87
C TYR A 320 -10.41 12.46 2.20
N VAL A 321 -10.09 11.46 3.01
CA VAL A 321 -10.68 11.28 4.34
C VAL A 321 -9.69 10.63 5.30
N THR A 322 -9.66 11.12 6.54
CA THR A 322 -8.81 10.63 7.62
C THR A 322 -9.66 10.21 8.82
N PHE A 323 -9.54 8.95 9.23
CA PHE A 323 -10.21 8.40 10.42
C PHE A 323 -9.20 8.17 11.55
N PRO A 324 -9.46 8.71 12.75
CA PRO A 324 -8.67 8.39 13.94
C PRO A 324 -8.98 6.96 14.39
N LEU A 325 -7.94 6.17 14.69
CA LEU A 325 -8.07 4.76 15.08
C LEU A 325 -7.89 4.50 16.58
N ASP A 326 -7.61 5.54 17.37
CA ASP A 326 -7.44 5.51 18.83
C ASP A 326 -8.73 5.20 19.61
N LEU A 327 -9.88 5.24 18.93
CA LEU A 327 -11.17 4.77 19.46
C LEU A 327 -11.30 3.25 19.46
N ILE A 328 -10.43 2.53 18.75
CA ILE A 328 -10.33 1.07 18.84
C ILE A 328 -9.53 0.76 20.11
N PRO A 329 -10.00 -0.12 21.02
CA PRO A 329 -9.25 -0.45 22.23
C PRO A 329 -7.83 -0.89 21.92
N ASP A 330 -6.87 -0.62 22.80
CA ASP A 330 -5.46 -0.97 22.58
C ASP A 330 -5.23 -2.47 22.40
N ARG A 331 -4.11 -2.78 21.71
CA ARG A 331 -3.54 -4.12 21.51
C ARG A 331 -4.41 -5.08 20.71
N GLN A 332 -5.44 -4.62 20.02
CA GLN A 332 -6.32 -5.48 19.22
C GLN A 332 -5.68 -5.86 17.88
N ALA A 333 -6.26 -6.85 17.21
CA ALA A 333 -6.04 -7.11 15.81
C ALA A 333 -7.37 -6.91 15.07
N ILE A 334 -7.29 -6.52 13.81
CA ILE A 334 -8.46 -6.17 12.99
C ILE A 334 -9.00 -7.43 12.34
N ILE A 335 -10.29 -7.68 12.53
CA ILE A 335 -11.03 -8.77 11.87
C ILE A 335 -11.55 -8.27 10.52
N SER A 336 -12.22 -7.12 10.51
CA SER A 336 -12.71 -6.48 9.30
C SER A 336 -12.92 -4.99 9.50
N ALA A 337 -12.92 -4.22 8.41
CA ALA A 337 -13.28 -2.82 8.42
C ALA A 337 -13.99 -2.39 7.13
N THR A 338 -15.08 -1.64 7.29
CA THR A 338 -15.91 -1.15 6.18
C THR A 338 -15.96 0.37 6.20
N LEU A 339 -15.48 1.01 5.12
CA LEU A 339 -15.75 2.41 4.83
C LEU A 339 -17.16 2.54 4.25
N THR A 340 -17.95 3.45 4.81
CA THR A 340 -19.29 3.81 4.31
C THR A 340 -19.34 5.29 3.97
N LEU A 341 -19.69 5.59 2.72
CA LEU A 341 -20.03 6.95 2.27
C LEU A 341 -21.51 7.01 1.88
N TYR A 342 -22.16 8.14 2.11
CA TYR A 342 -23.59 8.31 1.79
C TYR A 342 -23.75 9.17 0.54
N GLN A 343 -24.19 8.54 -0.54
CA GLN A 343 -24.39 9.19 -1.83
C GLN A 343 -25.58 10.15 -1.74
N SER A 344 -25.32 11.42 -2.03
CA SER A 344 -26.28 12.53 -2.03
C SER A 344 -26.76 12.93 -3.44
N GLY A 345 -26.13 12.41 -4.49
CA GLY A 345 -26.54 12.66 -5.87
C GLY A 345 -25.62 12.04 -6.92
N HIS A 346 -25.82 12.47 -8.18
CA HIS A 346 -24.98 12.08 -9.32
C HIS A 346 -25.05 13.12 -10.46
N ALA A 347 -24.07 13.08 -11.36
CA ALA A 347 -24.05 13.88 -12.58
C ALA A 347 -24.89 13.25 -13.72
N GLY A 348 -25.25 14.04 -14.74
CA GLY A 348 -25.92 13.55 -15.95
C GLY A 348 -27.45 13.67 -15.97
N VAL A 349 -28.08 14.25 -14.95
CA VAL A 349 -29.54 14.45 -14.94
C VAL A 349 -29.95 15.36 -16.11
N GLY A 350 -30.82 14.85 -16.98
CA GLY A 350 -31.32 15.58 -18.16
C GLY A 350 -30.39 15.59 -19.38
N TRP A 351 -29.30 14.82 -19.36
CA TRP A 351 -28.34 14.70 -20.47
C TRP A 351 -28.46 13.35 -21.21
N ASP A 352 -27.90 13.28 -22.42
CA ASP A 352 -27.75 12.06 -23.23
C ASP A 352 -26.28 11.87 -23.63
N PRO A 353 -25.60 10.77 -23.24
CA PRO A 353 -26.12 9.70 -22.39
C PRO A 353 -26.49 10.21 -21.00
N GLY A 354 -27.52 9.60 -20.38
CA GLY A 354 -27.95 9.95 -19.03
C GLY A 354 -26.92 9.57 -17.95
N PRO A 355 -27.29 9.65 -16.66
CA PRO A 355 -26.43 9.24 -15.55
C PRO A 355 -25.88 7.82 -15.72
N GLN A 356 -24.59 7.64 -15.48
CA GLN A 356 -23.93 6.34 -15.63
C GLN A 356 -23.40 5.79 -14.29
N PRO A 357 -23.22 4.48 -14.12
CA PRO A 357 -22.53 3.88 -12.97
C PRO A 357 -21.03 4.14 -13.01
N SER A 358 -20.41 4.40 -11.86
CA SER A 358 -18.98 4.75 -11.79
C SER A 358 -18.22 3.80 -10.89
N LEU A 359 -17.09 3.30 -11.39
CA LEU A 359 -16.14 2.60 -10.54
C LEU A 359 -15.43 3.64 -9.66
N ILE A 360 -15.42 3.44 -8.35
CA ILE A 360 -14.66 4.25 -7.40
C ILE A 360 -13.62 3.36 -6.73
N GLN A 361 -12.37 3.75 -6.84
CA GLN A 361 -11.22 3.11 -6.21
C GLN A 361 -10.85 3.86 -4.93
N VAL A 362 -10.40 3.11 -3.93
CA VAL A 362 -9.91 3.61 -2.64
C VAL A 362 -8.43 3.30 -2.55
N ALA A 363 -7.61 4.31 -2.28
CA ALA A 363 -6.17 4.20 -2.09
C ALA A 363 -5.76 4.72 -0.71
N THR A 364 -4.69 4.15 -0.15
CA THR A 364 -4.08 4.63 1.10
C THR A 364 -3.18 5.84 0.85
N ILE A 365 -3.02 6.66 1.89
CA ILE A 365 -2.20 7.87 1.90
C ILE A 365 -1.17 7.80 3.04
N ASP A 366 0.10 8.11 2.77
CA ASP A 366 1.23 7.92 3.68
C ASP A 366 1.60 9.14 4.53
N ARG A 367 0.97 10.29 4.29
CA ARG A 367 1.28 11.53 5.01
C ARG A 367 0.03 12.30 5.38
N ASP A 368 0.17 13.11 6.41
CA ASP A 368 -0.90 13.96 6.90
C ASP A 368 -1.22 15.11 5.94
N TRP A 369 -2.41 15.68 6.10
CA TRP A 369 -2.89 16.81 5.31
C TRP A 369 -3.91 17.62 6.11
N ASP A 370 -4.06 18.89 5.76
CA ASP A 370 -4.97 19.83 6.43
C ASP A 370 -6.05 20.28 5.45
N GLU A 371 -7.31 20.03 5.82
CA GLU A 371 -8.49 20.40 5.04
C GLU A 371 -8.47 21.88 4.60
N ALA A 372 -8.05 22.80 5.48
CA ALA A 372 -8.04 24.23 5.21
C ALA A 372 -7.01 24.65 4.15
N THR A 373 -6.08 23.77 3.80
CA THR A 373 -5.01 24.07 2.82
C THR A 373 -4.90 23.02 1.72
N LEU A 374 -5.69 21.95 1.75
CA LEU A 374 -5.62 20.88 0.77
C LEU A 374 -6.11 21.36 -0.60
N THR A 375 -5.32 21.10 -1.63
CA THR A 375 -5.56 21.46 -3.02
C THR A 375 -5.15 20.29 -3.91
N TRP A 376 -5.45 20.35 -5.21
CA TRP A 376 -4.97 19.32 -6.13
C TRP A 376 -3.44 19.23 -6.17
N ASN A 377 -2.74 20.37 -6.10
CA ASN A 377 -1.29 20.45 -6.28
C ASN A 377 -0.47 20.05 -5.05
N ASN A 378 -1.04 20.09 -3.85
CA ASN A 378 -0.38 19.69 -2.61
C ASN A 378 -0.99 18.43 -1.96
N ALA A 379 -2.02 17.84 -2.56
CA ALA A 379 -2.61 16.61 -2.05
C ALA A 379 -1.57 15.48 -2.06
N PRO A 380 -1.45 14.71 -0.95
CA PRO A 380 -0.60 13.53 -0.90
C PRO A 380 -0.90 12.54 -2.02
N LEU A 381 0.14 11.89 -2.55
CA LEU A 381 -0.04 10.86 -3.57
C LEU A 381 -0.55 9.55 -2.96
N ALA A 382 -1.31 8.79 -3.77
CA ALA A 382 -1.71 7.43 -3.44
C ALA A 382 -0.49 6.52 -3.20
N VAL A 383 -0.55 5.69 -2.16
CA VAL A 383 0.44 4.64 -1.90
C VAL A 383 0.09 3.40 -2.72
N GLU A 384 -1.09 2.83 -2.48
CA GLU A 384 -1.62 1.69 -3.23
C GLU A 384 -3.16 1.69 -3.21
N MET A 385 -3.78 1.13 -4.25
CA MET A 385 -5.23 0.86 -4.25
C MET A 385 -5.53 -0.32 -3.33
N VAL A 386 -6.44 -0.16 -2.38
CA VAL A 386 -6.83 -1.20 -1.41
C VAL A 386 -8.25 -1.73 -1.62
N SER A 387 -9.12 -0.97 -2.30
CA SER A 387 -10.51 -1.36 -2.53
C SER A 387 -11.09 -0.72 -3.79
N ARG A 388 -12.18 -1.28 -4.30
CA ARG A 388 -12.95 -0.70 -5.40
C ARG A 388 -14.39 -1.19 -5.41
N ALA A 389 -15.31 -0.34 -5.84
CA ALA A 389 -16.72 -0.70 -6.00
C ALA A 389 -17.38 0.14 -7.09
N TRP A 390 -18.34 -0.47 -7.80
CA TRP A 390 -19.24 0.26 -8.68
C TRP A 390 -20.31 0.99 -7.85
N VAL A 391 -20.57 2.24 -8.22
CA VAL A 391 -21.59 3.09 -7.60
C VAL A 391 -22.58 3.53 -8.67
N ASP A 392 -23.82 3.09 -8.52
CA ASP A 392 -24.90 3.46 -9.42
C ASP A 392 -25.39 4.91 -9.20
N PRO A 393 -26.02 5.53 -10.20
CA PRO A 393 -26.86 6.70 -9.99
C PRO A 393 -27.95 6.40 -8.94
N VAL A 394 -28.24 7.36 -8.07
CA VAL A 394 -29.41 7.29 -7.18
C VAL A 394 -30.72 7.33 -7.97
N ALA A 395 -31.75 6.63 -7.49
CA ALA A 395 -33.06 6.60 -8.15
C ALA A 395 -33.83 7.93 -8.10
N VAL A 396 -33.57 8.75 -7.07
CA VAL A 396 -34.19 10.06 -6.85
C VAL A 396 -33.09 11.05 -6.47
N VAL A 397 -33.14 12.27 -7.01
CA VAL A 397 -32.16 13.34 -6.75
C VAL A 397 -32.86 14.56 -6.14
N PRO A 398 -32.48 15.02 -4.93
CA PRO A 398 -31.62 14.31 -3.98
C PRO A 398 -32.35 13.08 -3.38
N PRO A 399 -31.63 12.03 -2.96
CA PRO A 399 -32.23 10.94 -2.20
C PRO A 399 -32.66 11.43 -0.81
N PRO A 400 -33.61 10.74 -0.15
CA PRO A 400 -33.96 11.04 1.24
C PRO A 400 -32.74 10.97 2.17
N TRP A 401 -32.72 11.79 3.22
CA TRP A 401 -31.72 11.69 4.29
C TRP A 401 -31.70 10.27 4.89
N PRO A 402 -30.53 9.67 5.15
CA PRO A 402 -29.16 10.22 5.09
C PRO A 402 -28.43 10.10 3.75
N GLY A 403 -29.13 9.79 2.66
CA GLY A 403 -28.53 9.42 1.37
C GLY A 403 -28.40 7.90 1.23
N VAL A 404 -27.87 7.44 0.09
CA VAL A 404 -27.72 6.01 -0.21
C VAL A 404 -26.34 5.53 0.25
N ALA A 405 -26.29 4.63 1.22
CA ALA A 405 -25.03 4.08 1.72
C ALA A 405 -24.29 3.26 0.65
N ARG A 406 -22.99 3.52 0.50
CA ARG A 406 -22.05 2.82 -0.39
C ARG A 406 -20.87 2.33 0.43
N HIS A 407 -20.38 1.13 0.15
CA HIS A 407 -19.43 0.43 1.02
C HIS A 407 -18.16 0.01 0.27
N TRP A 408 -17.04 0.10 0.97
CA TRP A 408 -15.75 -0.43 0.54
C TRP A 408 -15.11 -1.21 1.69
N ASP A 409 -14.57 -2.38 1.39
CA ASP A 409 -13.74 -3.13 2.33
C ASP A 409 -12.36 -2.47 2.40
N VAL A 410 -11.99 -2.00 3.59
CA VAL A 410 -10.69 -1.37 3.88
C VAL A 410 -9.97 -2.09 5.01
N SER A 411 -10.32 -3.36 5.27
CA SER A 411 -9.84 -4.16 6.40
C SER A 411 -8.31 -4.19 6.50
N GLY A 412 -7.63 -4.48 5.38
CA GLY A 412 -6.17 -4.54 5.34
C GLY A 412 -5.51 -3.19 5.62
N ALA A 413 -6.08 -2.10 5.10
CA ALA A 413 -5.56 -0.75 5.34
C ALA A 413 -5.72 -0.32 6.81
N VAL A 414 -6.85 -0.65 7.44
CA VAL A 414 -7.08 -0.40 8.87
C VAL A 414 -6.16 -1.25 9.73
N ALA A 415 -5.97 -2.53 9.39
CA ALA A 415 -5.05 -3.42 10.10
C ALA A 415 -3.62 -2.86 10.12
N GLN A 416 -3.13 -2.39 8.97
CA GLN A 416 -1.80 -1.79 8.84
C GLN A 416 -1.69 -0.47 9.61
N ALA A 417 -2.64 0.46 9.43
CA ALA A 417 -2.60 1.76 10.09
C ALA A 417 -2.71 1.63 11.62
N TYR A 418 -3.62 0.79 12.11
CA TYR A 418 -3.79 0.52 13.54
C TYR A 418 -2.53 -0.11 14.15
N ALA A 419 -1.92 -1.09 13.48
CA ALA A 419 -0.67 -1.69 13.93
C ALA A 419 0.51 -0.71 13.97
N ALA A 420 0.50 0.29 13.08
CA ALA A 420 1.49 1.37 13.06
C ALA A 420 1.21 2.48 14.09
N GLY A 421 0.05 2.48 14.76
CA GLY A 421 -0.37 3.57 15.64
C GLY A 421 -0.70 4.86 14.89
N GLU A 422 -1.04 4.76 13.60
CA GLU A 422 -1.36 5.88 12.71
C GLU A 422 -2.86 5.93 12.41
N PRO A 423 -3.44 7.10 12.11
CA PRO A 423 -4.81 7.18 11.61
C PRO A 423 -4.91 6.56 10.21
N LEU A 424 -6.11 6.10 9.85
CA LEU A 424 -6.38 5.63 8.49
C LEU A 424 -6.59 6.84 7.58
N ARG A 425 -5.70 7.03 6.59
CA ARG A 425 -5.79 8.09 5.59
C ARG A 425 -6.08 7.50 4.22
N LEU A 426 -7.14 7.97 3.57
CA LEU A 426 -7.62 7.43 2.29
C LEU A 426 -7.82 8.53 1.26
N ALA A 427 -7.64 8.18 -0.01
CA ALA A 427 -8.10 8.94 -1.17
C ALA A 427 -9.05 8.07 -2.01
N LEU A 428 -10.11 8.68 -2.52
CA LEU A 428 -11.09 8.05 -3.38
C LEU A 428 -11.12 8.77 -4.72
N TYR A 429 -11.03 7.98 -5.80
CA TYR A 429 -11.04 8.51 -7.14
C TYR A 429 -11.68 7.52 -8.13
N SER A 430 -12.26 8.06 -9.20
CA SER A 430 -12.81 7.23 -10.27
C SER A 430 -11.80 7.14 -11.41
N PRO A 431 -11.38 5.93 -11.83
CA PRO A 431 -10.51 5.76 -12.99
C PRO A 431 -11.23 5.99 -14.32
N THR A 432 -12.55 6.21 -14.32
CA THR A 432 -13.34 6.24 -15.54
C THR A 432 -13.05 7.45 -16.41
N PHE A 433 -13.28 7.32 -17.72
CA PHE A 433 -13.27 8.45 -18.65
C PHE A 433 -14.65 8.69 -19.30
N ASP A 434 -15.68 7.95 -18.91
CA ASP A 434 -17.02 8.09 -19.49
C ASP A 434 -17.72 9.36 -18.99
N MET A 435 -18.52 9.99 -19.84
CA MET A 435 -19.30 11.19 -19.46
C MET A 435 -20.35 10.85 -18.40
N ASN A 436 -20.77 11.88 -17.65
CA ASN A 436 -21.91 11.79 -16.71
C ASN A 436 -21.71 10.75 -15.57
N GLN A 437 -20.46 10.60 -15.14
CA GLN A 437 -20.05 9.68 -14.08
C GLN A 437 -19.89 10.31 -12.70
N GLY A 438 -19.93 11.63 -12.52
CA GLY A 438 -19.77 12.24 -11.19
C GLY A 438 -20.73 11.65 -10.14
N LYS A 439 -20.21 11.35 -8.94
CA LYS A 439 -20.98 10.86 -7.79
C LYS A 439 -20.76 11.79 -6.62
N TYR A 440 -21.87 12.29 -6.06
CA TYR A 440 -21.84 13.21 -4.94
C TYR A 440 -22.08 12.47 -3.63
N PHE A 441 -21.32 12.80 -2.59
CA PHE A 441 -21.42 12.21 -1.26
C PHE A 441 -21.49 13.32 -0.21
N TYR A 442 -22.14 13.07 0.92
CA TYR A 442 -22.05 13.97 2.07
C TYR A 442 -20.67 13.87 2.73
N THR A 443 -20.17 15.00 3.25
CA THR A 443 -18.89 15.11 3.96
C THR A 443 -19.07 15.10 5.47
N SER A 444 -17.98 15.21 6.23
CA SER A 444 -18.02 15.36 7.69
C SER A 444 -18.71 16.64 8.15
N ASP A 445 -18.68 17.69 7.34
CA ASP A 445 -19.26 19.01 7.65
C ASP A 445 -20.78 19.08 7.58
N VAL A 446 -21.43 18.08 6.98
CA VAL A 446 -22.89 18.13 6.79
C VAL A 446 -23.62 18.38 8.13
N GLY A 447 -24.43 19.44 8.18
CA GLY A 447 -24.98 20.00 9.42
C GLY A 447 -26.18 19.28 10.07
N TYR A 448 -26.64 18.15 9.51
CA TYR A 448 -27.76 17.37 10.06
C TYR A 448 -27.34 16.57 11.33
N THR A 449 -28.15 15.60 11.74
CA THR A 449 -27.90 14.67 12.87
C THR A 449 -26.68 13.74 12.67
N GLY A 450 -25.91 13.94 11.60
CA GLY A 450 -24.61 13.32 11.34
C GLY A 450 -24.68 11.91 10.73
N GLU A 451 -25.86 11.32 10.52
CA GLU A 451 -25.99 9.95 9.99
C GLU A 451 -25.45 9.79 8.58
N GLY A 452 -25.46 10.84 7.75
CA GLY A 452 -24.92 10.83 6.39
C GLY A 452 -23.40 11.05 6.29
N ARG A 453 -22.71 11.26 7.42
CA ARG A 453 -21.26 11.51 7.41
C ARG A 453 -20.46 10.25 7.07
N PRO A 454 -19.25 10.39 6.48
CA PRO A 454 -18.32 9.29 6.29
C PRO A 454 -18.14 8.47 7.57
N THR A 455 -18.26 7.15 7.46
CA THR A 455 -18.27 6.25 8.61
C THR A 455 -17.32 5.08 8.38
N LEU A 456 -16.47 4.80 9.36
CA LEU A 456 -15.66 3.60 9.42
C LEU A 456 -16.18 2.68 10.52
N THR A 457 -16.54 1.45 10.16
CA THR A 457 -16.94 0.42 11.13
C THR A 457 -15.86 -0.65 11.16
N VAL A 458 -15.31 -0.93 12.34
CA VAL A 458 -14.17 -1.83 12.52
C VAL A 458 -14.52 -2.93 13.52
N ALA A 459 -14.50 -4.18 13.06
CA ALA A 459 -14.56 -5.35 13.93
C ALA A 459 -13.13 -5.75 14.33
N TRP A 460 -12.93 -6.02 15.61
CA TRP A 460 -11.60 -6.30 16.17
C TRP A 460 -11.66 -7.45 17.18
N GLY A 461 -10.51 -8.05 17.43
CA GLY A 461 -10.36 -9.18 18.35
C GLY A 461 -8.92 -9.38 18.80
N GLN A 462 -8.71 -10.40 19.61
CA GLN A 462 -7.39 -10.82 20.08
C GLN A 462 -7.09 -12.24 19.58
N PRO A 463 -5.81 -12.61 19.44
CA PRO A 463 -5.45 -14.00 19.24
C PRO A 463 -6.08 -14.88 20.33
N PRO A 464 -6.49 -16.11 20.02
CA PRO A 464 -6.94 -17.06 21.02
C PRO A 464 -5.84 -17.33 22.05
N ALA A 465 -6.21 -17.88 23.21
CA ALA A 465 -5.21 -18.36 24.15
C ALA A 465 -4.36 -19.45 23.49
N GLU A 466 -3.05 -19.23 23.41
CA GLU A 466 -2.10 -20.24 22.93
C GLU A 466 -1.43 -20.92 24.14
N LEU A 467 -1.49 -22.25 24.17
CA LEU A 467 -0.84 -23.03 25.21
C LEU A 467 0.59 -23.36 24.80
N THR A 468 1.52 -23.05 25.69
CA THR A 468 2.91 -23.49 25.59
C THR A 468 3.25 -24.40 26.75
N LYS A 469 4.08 -25.42 26.50
CA LYS A 469 4.53 -26.38 27.50
C LYS A 469 6.03 -26.53 27.41
N SER A 470 6.69 -26.57 28.56
CA SER A 470 8.14 -26.74 28.65
C SER A 470 8.50 -27.62 29.83
N VAL A 471 9.75 -28.06 29.87
CA VAL A 471 10.28 -28.94 30.91
C VAL A 471 11.65 -28.49 31.37
N SER A 472 11.96 -28.65 32.66
CA SER A 472 13.20 -28.14 33.25
C SER A 472 14.46 -28.85 32.77
N THR A 473 14.35 -30.09 32.28
CA THR A 473 15.45 -30.86 31.72
C THR A 473 14.95 -31.81 30.63
N ALA A 474 15.76 -32.03 29.59
CA ALA A 474 15.46 -32.99 28.53
C ALA A 474 15.68 -34.45 28.95
N ALA A 475 16.42 -34.69 30.03
CA ALA A 475 16.67 -36.03 30.55
C ALA A 475 16.79 -36.05 32.09
N VAL A 476 16.40 -37.16 32.70
CA VAL A 476 16.25 -37.31 34.16
C VAL A 476 16.40 -38.78 34.56
N TRP A 477 16.84 -39.06 35.79
CA TRP A 477 17.02 -40.41 36.30
C TRP A 477 15.87 -40.86 37.21
N GLN A 478 15.75 -42.17 37.41
CA GLN A 478 14.83 -42.74 38.38
C GLN A 478 15.04 -42.12 39.78
N GLY A 479 13.94 -41.75 40.44
CA GLY A 479 13.95 -41.14 41.76
C GLY A 479 14.15 -39.62 41.77
N ASP A 480 14.67 -39.05 40.67
CA ASP A 480 14.79 -37.60 40.53
C ASP A 480 13.43 -36.97 40.19
N SER A 481 13.39 -35.63 40.25
CA SER A 481 12.22 -34.84 39.91
C SER A 481 12.44 -34.00 38.67
N VAL A 482 11.34 -33.71 37.98
CA VAL A 482 11.29 -32.85 36.81
C VAL A 482 10.13 -31.86 36.95
N ASP A 483 10.36 -30.62 36.52
CA ASP A 483 9.33 -29.58 36.53
C ASP A 483 8.79 -29.38 35.13
N TYR A 484 7.47 -29.43 35.01
CA TYR A 484 6.76 -29.06 33.79
C TYR A 484 6.12 -27.69 33.98
N SER A 485 6.26 -26.81 32.99
CA SER A 485 5.66 -25.47 33.01
C SER A 485 4.72 -25.29 31.82
N LEU A 486 3.47 -24.97 32.12
CA LEU A 486 2.43 -24.57 31.15
C LEU A 486 2.28 -23.06 31.19
N SER A 487 2.21 -22.42 30.03
CA SER A 487 2.07 -20.97 29.90
C SER A 487 1.08 -20.59 28.81
N PHE A 488 0.15 -19.68 29.11
CA PHE A 488 -0.85 -19.16 28.18
C PHE A 488 -1.31 -17.75 28.59
N LEU A 489 -2.03 -17.05 27.71
CA LEU A 489 -2.63 -15.74 28.00
C LEU A 489 -4.12 -15.89 28.35
N GLY A 490 -4.59 -15.09 29.30
CA GLY A 490 -6.00 -14.93 29.61
C GLY A 490 -6.78 -14.31 28.46
N THR A 491 -8.00 -14.80 28.25
CA THR A 491 -8.95 -14.32 27.24
C THR A 491 -10.13 -13.58 27.85
N GLY A 492 -10.12 -13.28 29.16
CA GLY A 492 -11.25 -12.69 29.88
C GLY A 492 -12.45 -13.63 30.07
N GLY A 493 -12.60 -14.64 29.21
CA GLY A 493 -13.58 -15.72 29.33
C GLY A 493 -13.07 -16.92 30.12
N ALA A 494 -13.92 -17.94 30.25
CA ALA A 494 -13.54 -19.21 30.87
C ALA A 494 -12.53 -19.96 30.00
N LEU A 495 -11.48 -20.47 30.65
CA LEU A 495 -10.48 -21.37 30.10
C LEU A 495 -10.43 -22.63 30.96
N ALA A 496 -10.37 -23.79 30.30
CA ALA A 496 -10.25 -25.09 30.92
C ALA A 496 -9.00 -25.80 30.38
N LEU A 497 -8.07 -26.13 31.26
CA LEU A 497 -6.83 -26.81 30.96
C LEU A 497 -6.93 -28.27 31.43
N THR A 498 -6.53 -29.21 30.58
CA THR A 498 -6.36 -30.62 30.91
C THR A 498 -4.97 -31.06 30.52
N ASP A 499 -4.22 -31.62 31.45
CA ASP A 499 -2.86 -32.10 31.22
C ASP A 499 -2.78 -33.58 31.56
N THR A 500 -2.50 -34.40 30.54
CA THR A 500 -2.38 -35.86 30.68
C THR A 500 -0.94 -36.18 31.03
N LEU A 501 -0.72 -36.59 32.28
CA LEU A 501 0.62 -36.82 32.81
C LEU A 501 1.22 -38.11 32.22
N PRO A 502 2.55 -38.16 32.02
CA PRO A 502 3.20 -39.31 31.42
C PRO A 502 3.17 -40.53 32.35
N THR A 503 2.85 -41.69 31.80
CA THR A 503 3.02 -42.95 32.52
C THR A 503 4.49 -43.15 32.87
N GLY A 504 4.76 -43.55 34.12
CA GLY A 504 6.12 -43.71 34.65
C GLY A 504 6.68 -42.50 35.41
N ALA A 505 5.93 -41.41 35.50
CA ALA A 505 6.15 -40.34 36.46
C ALA A 505 5.03 -40.34 37.52
N ALA A 506 5.35 -39.91 38.74
CA ALA A 506 4.42 -39.80 39.85
C ALA A 506 4.21 -38.33 40.26
N TRP A 507 2.96 -38.00 40.56
CA TRP A 507 2.56 -36.68 41.03
C TRP A 507 3.13 -36.41 42.43
N THR A 508 3.78 -35.26 42.63
CA THR A 508 4.39 -34.91 43.94
C THR A 508 3.53 -33.98 44.80
N GLY A 509 2.51 -33.34 44.21
CA GLY A 509 1.70 -32.32 44.89
C GLY A 509 2.26 -30.89 44.81
N ASN A 510 3.48 -30.71 44.29
CA ASN A 510 4.11 -29.40 44.21
C ASN A 510 3.62 -28.62 42.99
N VAL A 511 3.06 -27.43 43.24
CA VAL A 511 2.59 -26.51 42.20
C VAL A 511 3.01 -25.09 42.54
N LEU A 512 3.47 -24.36 41.53
CA LEU A 512 3.76 -22.93 41.60
C LEU A 512 2.95 -22.21 40.52
N LEU A 513 2.20 -21.19 40.94
CA LEU A 513 1.26 -20.46 40.10
C LEU A 513 1.70 -19.01 39.93
N GLN A 514 1.59 -18.51 38.70
CA GLN A 514 1.72 -17.09 38.38
C GLN A 514 0.53 -16.65 37.53
N GLY A 515 -0.04 -15.50 37.87
CA GLY A 515 -1.12 -14.88 37.07
C GLY A 515 -2.50 -15.52 37.22
N THR A 516 -2.67 -16.49 38.12
CA THR A 516 -3.96 -17.13 38.45
C THR A 516 -4.07 -17.39 39.96
N ALA A 517 -5.30 -17.37 40.48
CA ALA A 517 -5.62 -17.77 41.86
C ALA A 517 -6.15 -19.21 41.96
N SER A 518 -6.63 -19.78 40.85
CA SER A 518 -7.14 -21.16 40.81
C SER A 518 -5.98 -22.15 40.76
N SER A 519 -5.97 -23.13 41.67
CA SER A 519 -5.00 -24.22 41.65
C SER A 519 -5.48 -25.39 40.78
N PRO A 520 -4.59 -26.08 40.05
CA PRO A 520 -4.92 -27.29 39.33
C PRO A 520 -5.29 -28.41 40.30
N VAL A 521 -6.19 -29.31 39.87
CA VAL A 521 -6.66 -30.47 40.61
C VAL A 521 -6.11 -31.73 39.94
N TYR A 522 -5.47 -32.60 40.72
CA TYR A 522 -4.98 -33.89 40.24
C TYR A 522 -6.07 -34.96 40.35
N ASP A 523 -6.35 -35.63 39.23
CA ASP A 523 -7.24 -36.78 39.13
C ASP A 523 -6.39 -38.05 38.99
N SER A 524 -6.30 -38.80 40.09
CA SER A 524 -5.49 -40.02 40.15
C SER A 524 -6.07 -41.18 39.35
N ALA A 525 -7.38 -41.18 39.05
CA ALA A 525 -8.02 -42.27 38.31
C ALA A 525 -7.67 -42.20 36.82
N HIS A 526 -7.52 -40.99 36.29
CA HIS A 526 -7.18 -40.74 34.88
C HIS A 526 -5.75 -40.22 34.66
N HIS A 527 -4.97 -40.08 35.74
CA HIS A 527 -3.60 -39.57 35.74
C HIS A 527 -3.46 -38.22 35.00
N ARG A 528 -4.28 -37.24 35.39
CA ARG A 528 -4.34 -35.91 34.75
C ARG A 528 -4.41 -34.78 35.75
N LEU A 529 -3.90 -33.61 35.37
CA LEU A 529 -4.18 -32.34 36.05
C LEU A 529 -5.26 -31.59 35.27
N THR A 530 -6.24 -31.05 35.98
CA THR A 530 -7.24 -30.15 35.39
C THR A 530 -7.18 -28.79 36.07
N TRP A 531 -7.38 -27.73 35.31
CA TRP A 531 -7.44 -26.37 35.84
C TRP A 531 -8.55 -25.59 35.13
N GLY A 532 -9.22 -24.70 35.86
CA GLY A 532 -10.25 -23.82 35.31
C GLY A 532 -10.13 -22.42 35.87
N GLY A 533 -10.29 -21.42 35.02
CA GLY A 533 -10.29 -20.02 35.44
C GLY A 533 -10.72 -19.06 34.35
N SER A 534 -10.89 -17.79 34.72
CA SER A 534 -11.17 -16.70 33.78
C SER A 534 -10.14 -15.58 33.97
N PRO A 535 -8.86 -15.79 33.59
CA PRO A 535 -7.85 -14.78 33.75
C PRO A 535 -8.19 -13.57 32.88
N PRO A 536 -8.00 -12.33 33.37
CA PRO A 536 -8.24 -11.13 32.57
C PRO A 536 -7.48 -11.14 31.25
N TRP A 537 -8.01 -10.45 30.24
CA TRP A 537 -7.36 -10.34 28.94
C TRP A 537 -5.87 -9.98 29.03
N GLY A 538 -5.03 -10.73 28.31
CA GLY A 538 -3.58 -10.50 28.23
C GLY A 538 -2.80 -10.85 29.51
N ARG A 539 -3.47 -11.32 30.58
CA ARG A 539 -2.77 -11.79 31.78
C ARG A 539 -2.07 -13.11 31.45
N ARG A 540 -0.72 -13.12 31.53
CA ARG A 540 0.06 -14.35 31.45
C ARG A 540 -0.23 -15.24 32.66
N VAL A 541 -0.67 -16.46 32.40
CA VAL A 541 -0.80 -17.54 33.39
C VAL A 541 0.35 -18.51 33.19
N ILE A 542 1.03 -18.86 34.27
CA ILE A 542 2.06 -19.91 34.29
C ILE A 542 1.72 -20.88 35.41
N ILE A 543 1.60 -22.17 35.07
CA ILE A 543 1.40 -23.27 36.02
C ILE A 543 2.62 -24.16 35.91
N THR A 544 3.44 -24.17 36.96
CA THR A 544 4.60 -25.08 37.06
C THR A 544 4.29 -26.15 38.08
N TYR A 545 4.56 -27.40 37.75
CA TYR A 545 4.36 -28.52 38.66
C TYR A 545 5.47 -29.55 38.57
N THR A 546 5.73 -30.23 39.69
CA THR A 546 6.83 -31.18 39.81
C THR A 546 6.32 -32.62 39.78
N MET A 547 7.02 -33.47 39.04
CA MET A 547 6.80 -34.91 39.01
C MET A 547 8.08 -35.67 39.38
N SER A 548 7.95 -36.79 40.08
CA SER A 548 9.07 -37.70 40.37
C SER A 548 9.11 -38.88 39.40
N ILE A 549 10.28 -39.32 38.98
CA ILE A 549 10.44 -40.38 37.99
C ILE A 549 10.42 -41.75 38.66
N GLY A 550 9.43 -42.58 38.32
CA GLY A 550 9.24 -43.90 38.92
C GLY A 550 9.86 -45.06 38.13
N VAL A 551 10.13 -44.87 36.85
CA VAL A 551 10.63 -45.92 35.95
C VAL A 551 12.13 -46.10 36.04
N ALA A 552 12.59 -47.36 35.99
CA ALA A 552 14.00 -47.74 35.98
C ALA A 552 14.56 -47.89 34.56
N GLU A 553 13.70 -48.14 33.57
CA GLU A 553 14.10 -48.36 32.18
C GLU A 553 14.29 -47.03 31.43
N ALA A 554 15.09 -47.09 30.37
CA ALA A 554 15.27 -45.97 29.46
C ALA A 554 14.02 -45.80 28.60
N GLN A 555 13.28 -44.70 28.76
CA GLN A 555 12.06 -44.45 28.00
C GLN A 555 11.75 -42.96 27.82
N ALA A 556 11.03 -42.64 26.74
CA ALA A 556 10.49 -41.30 26.53
C ALA A 556 9.20 -41.10 27.33
N LEU A 557 9.17 -40.05 28.14
CA LEU A 557 8.00 -39.59 28.88
C LEU A 557 7.41 -38.39 28.12
N VAL A 558 6.31 -38.61 27.40
CA VAL A 558 5.59 -37.56 26.68
C VAL A 558 4.46 -37.04 27.55
N ASN A 559 4.46 -35.74 27.78
CA ASN A 559 3.47 -35.06 28.60
C ASN A 559 2.71 -34.06 27.73
N ALA A 560 1.39 -34.21 27.65
CA ALA A 560 0.55 -33.50 26.69
C ALA A 560 -0.61 -32.79 27.37
N ALA A 561 -0.77 -31.51 27.07
CA ALA A 561 -1.80 -30.66 27.63
C ALA A 561 -2.68 -30.01 26.56
N ASP A 562 -3.95 -29.86 26.88
CA ASP A 562 -4.97 -29.18 26.09
C ASP A 562 -5.52 -28.00 26.89
N LEU A 563 -5.69 -26.85 26.24
CA LEU A 563 -6.41 -25.69 26.76
C LEU A 563 -7.63 -25.45 25.87
N VAL A 564 -8.80 -25.35 26.49
CA VAL A 564 -10.09 -25.17 25.81
C VAL A 564 -10.74 -23.89 26.31
N ASP A 565 -11.25 -23.06 25.40
CA ASP A 565 -11.99 -21.84 25.74
C ASP A 565 -13.51 -22.09 25.88
N GLY A 566 -14.25 -21.04 26.26
CA GLY A 566 -15.71 -21.11 26.44
C GLY A 566 -16.50 -21.39 25.16
N ASP A 567 -15.91 -21.19 23.99
CA ASP A 567 -16.50 -21.50 22.68
C ASP A 567 -16.13 -22.91 22.19
N GLY A 568 -15.30 -23.64 22.95
CA GLY A 568 -14.84 -24.98 22.62
C GLY A 568 -13.63 -25.04 21.69
N ARG A 569 -12.96 -23.91 21.40
CA ARG A 569 -11.68 -23.92 20.66
C ARG A 569 -10.60 -24.55 21.53
N ARG A 570 -9.75 -25.38 20.92
CA ARG A 570 -8.68 -26.12 21.60
C ARG A 570 -7.32 -25.74 21.06
N THR A 571 -6.36 -25.51 21.95
CA THR A 571 -4.93 -25.49 21.67
C THR A 571 -4.24 -26.59 22.49
N SER A 572 -3.20 -27.20 21.94
CA SER A 572 -2.51 -28.34 22.54
C SER A 572 -1.01 -28.11 22.54
N ALA A 573 -0.33 -28.57 23.59
CA ALA A 573 1.12 -28.52 23.70
C ALA A 573 1.67 -29.80 24.34
N GLU A 574 2.76 -30.32 23.80
CA GLU A 574 3.44 -31.50 24.33
C GLU A 574 4.93 -31.24 24.55
N VAL A 575 5.51 -31.97 25.49
CA VAL A 575 6.96 -31.96 25.73
C VAL A 575 7.41 -33.36 26.11
N MET A 576 8.64 -33.69 25.72
CA MET A 576 9.26 -34.99 25.99
C MET A 576 10.42 -34.85 26.97
N VAL A 577 10.52 -35.82 27.88
CA VAL A 577 11.69 -36.04 28.74
C VAL A 577 12.18 -37.47 28.54
N ILE A 578 13.49 -37.68 28.48
CA ILE A 578 14.08 -39.02 28.45
C ILE A 578 14.38 -39.47 29.89
N ALA A 579 13.65 -40.46 30.38
CA ALA A 579 13.96 -41.12 31.64
C ALA A 579 15.11 -42.11 31.44
N ASN A 580 16.07 -42.13 32.37
CA ASN A 580 17.23 -43.03 32.39
C ASN A 580 17.97 -43.10 31.04
N PRO A 581 18.44 -41.96 30.50
CA PRO A 581 19.03 -41.92 29.17
C PRO A 581 20.26 -42.83 29.08
N THR A 582 20.41 -43.54 27.97
CA THR A 582 21.64 -44.25 27.66
C THR A 582 22.74 -43.24 27.34
N GLN A 583 23.78 -43.23 28.17
CA GLN A 583 24.94 -42.36 27.95
C GLN A 583 25.98 -43.06 27.09
N THR A 584 26.27 -42.50 25.92
CA THR A 584 27.45 -42.86 25.13
C THR A 584 28.57 -41.89 25.45
N LEU A 585 29.55 -42.33 26.23
CA LEU A 585 30.76 -41.55 26.50
C LEU A 585 31.78 -41.82 25.38
N LEU A 586 32.12 -40.79 24.61
CA LEU A 586 33.22 -40.87 23.65
C LEU A 586 34.55 -40.71 24.39
N PRO A 587 35.50 -41.65 24.28
CA PRO A 587 36.79 -41.51 24.92
C PRO A 587 37.58 -40.36 24.25
N ILE A 588 37.95 -39.35 25.04
CA ILE A 588 38.94 -38.35 24.62
C ILE A 588 40.32 -38.95 24.87
N VAL A 589 41.01 -39.32 23.79
CA VAL A 589 42.41 -39.74 23.85
C VAL A 589 43.29 -38.50 23.76
N PHE A 590 43.85 -38.06 24.89
CA PHE A 590 44.91 -37.05 24.88
C PHE A 590 46.23 -37.71 24.46
N ARG A 591 46.85 -37.15 23.42
CA ARG A 591 48.19 -37.56 22.96
C ARG A 591 49.22 -36.82 23.80
N GLU A 592 49.90 -37.53 24.71
CA GLU A 592 51.08 -36.99 25.38
C GLU A 592 52.16 -36.70 24.34
N ARG A 593 52.81 -35.53 24.45
CA ARG A 593 53.90 -35.10 23.57
C ARG A 593 55.24 -35.63 24.04
#